data_AF-A0A3N2MB43-F1
#
_entry.id   AF-A0A3N2MB43-F1
#
_cell.length_a   1.000
_cell.length_b   1.000
_cell.length_c   1.000
_cell.angle_alpha   90.00
_cell.angle_beta   90.00
_cell.angle_gamma   90.00
#
_symmetry.space_group_name_H-M   'P 1'
#
loop_
_entity.id
_entity.type
_entity.pdbx_description
1 polymer ?
#
loop_
_entity_poly.entity_id
_entity_poly.type
_entity_poly.pdbx_seq_one_letter_code
_entity_poly.pdbx_strand_id
1 'polypeptide(L)'
;MIDNMQLSKENSTIIVYDRFNSLVSIVSILFLCISYSFVSSVHIGLGLIFIYIIGILFLRLWTKSRFISNIFNLFFCIYGLYLLLTQIVFINGIQDGYFFHIDASKSFFYQTELYIDGASWSNLLQHCMLIYPDYPFAQVIFSGWWLIGEQIGVDLSQVRFFLRIQDLFFGPFILSIIALYLRENNFDKVQILRLCLLFGLFSYLLITSVIFSRDLHVAFFYTLLGYYSLSNEKHKFIYLKFFVLILLVAGFRIENGLFAICFPLYYYYRYRKFTQLTYLTIFLVAVVFILSGGLTLFLNMRDAFNEHTVSLGDGLYNKFNSLPFPLNMFFNSIYSYISPFPFIQYIADPNAGLFAITSIVSPFLRVVMLLTVAIFIKRNHTDFTTKLMFAIIIVYICSCSLIEPNLRRTFAIVPILFMVFCTKFYLLNRITRNNIIKIAVASLLLINLPATVFVLIK
;
A
#
# COMPACT_ATOMS: atom_id res chain seq x y z
N MET A 1 44.35 19.96 -16.51
CA MET A 1 44.69 18.52 -16.58
C MET A 1 44.31 17.76 -15.30
N ILE A 2 44.27 18.42 -14.13
CA ILE A 2 43.85 17.82 -12.85
C ILE A 2 42.32 17.64 -12.76
N ASP A 3 41.51 18.53 -13.34
CA ASP A 3 40.04 18.42 -13.32
C ASP A 3 39.48 17.24 -14.15
N ASN A 4 40.13 16.89 -15.26
CA ASN A 4 39.73 15.72 -16.07
C ASN A 4 40.03 14.38 -15.38
N MET A 5 40.95 14.37 -14.40
CA MET A 5 41.37 13.16 -13.69
C MET A 5 40.51 12.87 -12.45
N GLN A 6 39.90 13.89 -11.85
CA GLN A 6 38.87 13.73 -10.81
C GLN A 6 37.52 13.29 -11.40
N LEU A 7 37.12 13.87 -12.53
CA LEU A 7 35.92 13.44 -13.28
C LEU A 7 36.01 11.99 -13.78
N SER A 8 37.20 11.48 -14.12
CA SER A 8 37.36 10.08 -14.53
C SER A 8 37.34 9.09 -13.34
N LYS A 9 37.80 9.52 -12.16
CA LYS A 9 37.75 8.72 -10.91
C LYS A 9 36.35 8.65 -10.30
N GLU A 10 35.57 9.73 -10.33
CA GLU A 10 34.15 9.70 -9.93
C GLU A 10 33.31 8.85 -10.89
N ASN A 11 33.54 8.96 -12.21
CA ASN A 11 32.84 8.13 -13.17
C ASN A 11 33.20 6.64 -13.06
N SER A 12 34.47 6.29 -12.78
CA SER A 12 34.87 4.89 -12.59
C SER A 12 34.36 4.28 -11.29
N THR A 13 34.33 5.02 -10.19
CA THR A 13 33.74 4.56 -8.92
C THR A 13 32.21 4.38 -9.02
N ILE A 14 31.51 5.25 -9.74
CA ILE A 14 30.06 5.11 -10.00
C ILE A 14 29.78 3.86 -10.87
N ILE A 15 30.61 3.58 -11.88
CA ILE A 15 30.45 2.40 -12.75
C ILE A 15 30.72 1.10 -11.99
N VAL A 16 31.72 1.07 -11.11
CA VAL A 16 32.04 -0.10 -10.26
C VAL A 16 30.91 -0.33 -9.25
N TYR A 17 30.37 0.72 -8.63
CA TYR A 17 29.24 0.63 -7.71
C TYR A 17 27.95 0.14 -8.38
N ASP A 18 27.70 0.60 -9.61
CA ASP A 18 26.54 0.15 -10.41
C ASP A 18 26.64 -1.33 -10.82
N ARG A 19 27.82 -1.82 -11.23
CA ARG A 19 28.02 -3.23 -11.59
C ARG A 19 28.00 -4.15 -10.37
N PHE A 20 28.62 -3.72 -9.26
CA PHE A 20 28.63 -4.47 -8.00
C PHE A 20 27.22 -4.67 -7.45
N ASN A 21 26.36 -3.66 -7.51
CA ASN A 21 24.96 -3.77 -7.08
C ASN A 21 24.13 -4.76 -7.93
N SER A 22 24.41 -4.86 -9.23
CA SER A 22 23.71 -5.82 -10.10
C SER A 22 24.06 -7.27 -9.78
N LEU A 23 25.34 -7.56 -9.51
CA LEU A 23 25.79 -8.90 -9.12
C LEU A 23 25.24 -9.29 -7.75
N VAL A 24 25.33 -8.40 -6.76
CA VAL A 24 24.78 -8.64 -5.41
C VAL A 24 23.27 -8.89 -5.47
N SER A 25 22.54 -8.14 -6.31
CA SER A 25 21.11 -8.37 -6.51
C SER A 25 20.84 -9.77 -7.07
N ILE A 26 21.54 -10.18 -8.13
CA ILE A 26 21.38 -11.50 -8.74
C ILE A 26 21.70 -12.61 -7.74
N VAL A 27 22.82 -12.51 -7.03
CA VAL A 27 23.22 -13.49 -6.00
C VAL A 27 22.17 -13.57 -4.88
N SER A 28 21.63 -12.42 -4.44
CA SER A 28 20.59 -12.38 -3.40
C SER A 28 19.29 -13.05 -3.86
N ILE A 29 18.90 -12.87 -5.11
CA ILE A 29 17.69 -13.47 -5.67
C ILE A 29 17.88 -14.98 -5.89
N LEU A 30 19.05 -15.40 -6.34
CA LEU A 30 19.38 -16.83 -6.44
C LEU A 30 19.38 -17.49 -5.06
N PHE A 31 19.96 -16.82 -4.06
CA PHE A 31 19.90 -17.28 -2.67
C PHE A 31 18.44 -17.42 -2.21
N LEU A 32 17.60 -16.40 -2.40
CA LEU A 32 16.18 -16.48 -2.06
C LEU A 32 15.48 -17.61 -2.82
N CYS A 33 15.70 -17.76 -4.12
CA CYS A 33 15.11 -18.86 -4.90
C CYS A 33 15.46 -20.23 -4.31
N ILE A 34 16.74 -20.44 -3.98
CA ILE A 34 17.21 -21.68 -3.35
C ILE A 34 16.52 -21.85 -2.00
N SER A 35 16.48 -20.83 -1.15
CA SER A 35 15.83 -20.90 0.16
C SER A 35 14.32 -21.21 0.07
N TYR A 36 13.59 -20.56 -0.85
CA TYR A 36 12.17 -20.86 -1.09
C TYR A 36 11.96 -22.30 -1.58
N SER A 37 12.88 -22.79 -2.42
CA SER A 37 12.85 -24.17 -2.91
C SER A 37 13.06 -25.18 -1.78
N PHE A 38 13.96 -24.88 -0.84
CA PHE A 38 14.21 -25.72 0.34
C PHE A 38 13.08 -25.69 1.36
N VAL A 39 12.44 -24.53 1.56
CA VAL A 39 11.37 -24.38 2.56
C VAL A 39 10.05 -25.00 2.10
N SER A 40 9.80 -25.05 0.79
CA SER A 40 8.52 -25.50 0.26
C SER A 40 8.67 -26.40 -0.98
N SER A 41 8.93 -25.84 -2.16
CA SER A 41 9.11 -26.61 -3.39
C SER A 41 9.90 -25.84 -4.44
N VAL A 42 10.55 -26.55 -5.35
CA VAL A 42 11.28 -25.96 -6.49
C VAL A 42 10.37 -25.06 -7.34
N HIS A 43 9.09 -25.43 -7.50
CA HIS A 43 8.10 -24.65 -8.25
C HIS A 43 7.88 -23.26 -7.65
N ILE A 44 7.88 -23.13 -6.32
CA ILE A 44 7.78 -21.85 -5.62
C ILE A 44 9.04 -21.01 -5.82
N GLY A 45 10.23 -21.61 -5.75
CA GLY A 45 11.48 -20.92 -6.09
C GLY A 45 11.49 -20.38 -7.52
N LEU A 46 11.03 -21.18 -8.49
CA LEU A 46 10.88 -20.74 -9.89
C LEU A 46 9.84 -19.63 -10.05
N GLY A 47 8.72 -19.71 -9.31
CA GLY A 47 7.71 -18.65 -9.26
C GLY A 47 8.27 -17.31 -8.79
N LEU A 48 9.14 -17.31 -7.78
CA LEU A 48 9.85 -16.12 -7.31
C LEU A 48 10.70 -15.49 -8.42
N ILE A 49 11.48 -16.31 -9.15
CA ILE A 49 12.31 -15.84 -10.27
C ILE A 49 11.42 -15.26 -11.38
N PHE A 50 10.33 -15.93 -11.71
CA PHE A 50 9.40 -15.46 -12.73
C PHE A 50 8.83 -14.09 -12.38
N ILE A 51 8.35 -13.91 -11.15
CA ILE A 51 7.85 -12.62 -10.64
C ILE A 51 8.93 -11.54 -10.67
N TYR A 52 10.16 -11.87 -10.26
CA TYR A 52 11.28 -10.95 -10.33
C TYR A 52 11.57 -10.48 -11.76
N ILE A 53 11.62 -11.40 -12.72
CA ILE A 53 11.89 -11.10 -14.13
C ILE A 53 10.79 -10.20 -14.70
N ILE A 54 9.52 -10.54 -14.48
CA ILE A 54 8.39 -9.69 -14.90
C ILE A 54 8.51 -8.29 -14.28
N GLY A 55 8.89 -8.22 -13.01
CA GLY A 55 9.09 -6.96 -12.32
C GLY A 55 10.17 -6.09 -12.97
N ILE A 56 11.33 -6.65 -13.27
CA ILE A 56 12.40 -5.91 -13.94
C ILE A 56 12.00 -5.49 -15.36
N LEU A 57 11.34 -6.37 -16.12
CA LEU A 57 10.86 -6.05 -17.46
C LEU A 57 9.87 -4.89 -17.43
N PHE A 58 8.88 -4.95 -16.54
CA PHE A 58 7.89 -3.88 -16.38
C PHE A 58 8.54 -2.57 -15.92
N LEU A 59 9.50 -2.62 -14.99
CA LEU A 59 10.21 -1.42 -14.54
C LEU A 59 11.03 -0.78 -15.66
N ARG A 60 11.66 -1.59 -16.52
CA ARG A 60 12.42 -1.10 -17.69
C ARG A 60 11.55 -0.45 -18.75
N LEU A 61 10.28 -0.86 -18.88
CA LEU A 61 9.32 -0.17 -19.74
C LEU A 61 9.02 1.25 -19.23
N TRP A 62 9.19 1.47 -17.93
CA TRP A 62 8.82 2.74 -17.29
C TRP A 62 10.01 3.67 -17.04
N THR A 63 11.17 3.11 -16.70
CA THR A 63 12.39 3.90 -16.46
C THR A 63 13.65 3.17 -16.91
N LYS A 64 14.58 3.91 -17.51
CA LYS A 64 15.94 3.43 -17.82
C LYS A 64 16.92 3.65 -16.65
N SER A 65 16.44 4.17 -15.52
CA SER A 65 17.28 4.51 -14.37
C SER A 65 17.72 3.26 -13.61
N ARG A 66 19.03 2.98 -13.63
CA ARG A 66 19.64 1.91 -12.82
C ARG A 66 19.40 2.12 -11.33
N PHE A 67 19.46 3.36 -10.85
CA PHE A 67 19.23 3.67 -9.44
C PHE A 67 17.83 3.24 -8.98
N ILE A 68 16.79 3.50 -9.79
CA ILE A 68 15.42 3.08 -9.48
C ILE A 68 15.29 1.56 -9.54
N SER A 69 15.98 0.92 -10.49
CA SER A 69 16.07 -0.55 -10.54
C SER A 69 16.73 -1.14 -9.29
N ASN A 70 17.74 -0.47 -8.73
CA ASN A 70 18.38 -0.90 -7.49
C ASN A 70 17.44 -0.74 -6.27
N ILE A 71 16.58 0.29 -6.25
CA ILE A 71 15.53 0.42 -5.23
C ILE A 71 14.56 -0.76 -5.33
N PHE A 72 14.08 -1.08 -6.54
CA PHE A 72 13.24 -2.27 -6.76
C PHE A 72 13.91 -3.54 -6.25
N ASN A 73 15.16 -3.81 -6.68
CA ASN A 73 15.91 -5.00 -6.27
C ASN A 73 16.08 -5.10 -4.75
N LEU A 74 16.45 -3.99 -4.10
CA LEU A 74 16.67 -3.93 -2.66
C LEU A 74 15.40 -4.34 -1.91
N PHE A 75 14.26 -3.73 -2.25
CA PHE A 75 13.00 -4.03 -1.56
C PHE A 75 12.42 -5.38 -1.96
N PHE A 76 12.65 -5.84 -3.18
CA PHE A 76 12.32 -7.21 -3.57
C PHE A 76 13.05 -8.22 -2.68
N CYS A 77 14.35 -8.01 -2.42
CA CYS A 77 15.12 -8.88 -1.54
C CYS A 77 14.67 -8.78 -0.08
N ILE A 78 14.45 -7.56 0.44
CA ILE A 78 14.00 -7.35 1.82
C ILE A 78 12.63 -7.99 2.04
N TYR A 79 11.67 -7.75 1.15
CA TYR A 79 10.31 -8.28 1.27
C TYR A 79 10.28 -9.79 1.02
N GLY A 80 11.09 -10.29 0.07
CA GLY A 80 11.25 -11.72 -0.17
C GLY A 80 11.86 -12.46 1.03
N LEU A 81 12.87 -11.88 1.67
CA LEU A 81 13.43 -12.42 2.92
C LEU A 81 12.39 -12.39 4.05
N TYR A 82 11.65 -11.29 4.18
CA TYR A 82 10.61 -11.17 5.21
C TYR A 82 9.46 -12.17 4.99
N LEU A 83 9.00 -12.37 3.75
CA LEU A 83 8.01 -13.40 3.41
C LEU A 83 8.52 -14.81 3.71
N LEU A 84 9.80 -15.09 3.45
CA LEU A 84 10.41 -16.38 3.77
C LEU A 84 10.47 -16.62 5.29
N LEU A 85 10.95 -15.64 6.04
CA LEU A 85 11.06 -15.73 7.50
C LEU A 85 9.70 -15.89 8.16
N THR A 86 8.72 -15.11 7.71
CA THR A 86 7.35 -15.25 8.20
C THR A 86 6.79 -16.62 7.83
N GLN A 87 6.99 -17.10 6.60
CA GLN A 87 6.58 -18.45 6.23
C GLN A 87 7.17 -19.48 7.20
N ILE A 88 8.50 -19.49 7.43
CA ILE A 88 9.21 -20.43 8.32
C ILE A 88 8.68 -20.40 9.76
N VAL A 89 8.48 -19.21 10.33
CA VAL A 89 8.06 -19.08 11.74
C VAL A 89 6.64 -19.58 11.96
N PHE A 90 5.76 -19.37 10.97
CA PHE A 90 4.34 -19.64 11.12
C PHE A 90 3.88 -20.93 10.41
N ILE A 91 4.83 -21.79 9.95
CA ILE A 91 4.54 -23.09 9.29
C ILE A 91 3.65 -23.99 10.15
N ASN A 92 3.84 -24.00 11.47
CA ASN A 92 3.29 -25.04 12.35
C ASN A 92 2.01 -24.66 13.12
N GLY A 93 1.46 -23.46 12.94
CA GLY A 93 0.30 -23.03 13.75
C GLY A 93 -0.87 -22.41 13.00
N ILE A 94 -0.68 -21.92 11.77
CA ILE A 94 -1.57 -20.88 11.26
C ILE A 94 -1.77 -20.98 9.73
N GLN A 95 -2.50 -22.00 9.29
CA GLN A 95 -3.24 -21.88 8.03
C GLN A 95 -4.41 -20.87 8.13
N ASP A 96 -4.80 -20.40 9.34
CA ASP A 96 -6.10 -19.72 9.53
C ASP A 96 -6.14 -18.26 10.03
N GLY A 97 -5.05 -17.66 10.58
CA GLY A 97 -5.19 -16.41 11.36
C GLY A 97 -4.19 -15.25 11.16
N TYR A 98 -2.93 -15.52 10.79
CA TYR A 98 -1.87 -14.49 10.81
C TYR A 98 -1.65 -13.82 9.45
N PHE A 99 -1.79 -14.61 8.37
CA PHE A 99 -1.50 -14.18 6.99
C PHE A 99 -2.74 -13.94 6.14
N PHE A 100 -3.90 -14.15 6.73
CA PHE A 100 -5.18 -13.87 6.14
C PHE A 100 -5.95 -13.15 7.22
N HIS A 101 -6.46 -11.97 6.89
CA HIS A 101 -7.49 -11.38 7.74
C HIS A 101 -8.65 -12.36 7.85
N ILE A 102 -9.38 -12.34 8.97
CA ILE A 102 -10.45 -13.32 9.26
C ILE A 102 -11.45 -13.43 8.09
N ASP A 103 -11.75 -12.31 7.42
CA ASP A 103 -12.61 -12.27 6.22
C ASP A 103 -11.94 -12.90 4.98
N ALA A 104 -10.62 -12.75 4.86
CA ALA A 104 -9.83 -13.34 3.79
C ALA A 104 -9.64 -14.87 3.95
N SER A 105 -9.55 -15.40 5.19
CA SER A 105 -9.45 -16.84 5.41
C SER A 105 -10.80 -17.54 5.38
N LYS A 106 -11.82 -17.01 6.07
CA LYS A 106 -13.11 -17.69 6.24
C LYS A 106 -14.09 -17.52 5.09
N SER A 107 -14.17 -16.34 4.49
CA SER A 107 -15.08 -16.09 3.37
C SER A 107 -14.36 -16.13 2.04
N PHE A 108 -13.23 -15.44 1.92
CA PHE A 108 -12.57 -15.26 0.63
C PHE A 108 -11.91 -16.56 0.16
N PHE A 109 -10.96 -17.14 0.91
CA PHE A 109 -10.27 -18.36 0.47
C PHE A 109 -11.19 -19.58 0.40
N TYR A 110 -12.02 -19.82 1.41
CA TYR A 110 -12.87 -21.00 1.44
C TYR A 110 -13.93 -21.01 0.33
N GLN A 111 -14.56 -19.85 0.05
CA GLN A 111 -15.46 -19.72 -1.11
C GLN A 111 -14.72 -19.73 -2.44
N THR A 112 -13.42 -19.46 -2.45
CA THR A 112 -12.63 -19.42 -3.69
C THR A 112 -12.06 -20.81 -3.98
N GLU A 113 -11.63 -21.57 -2.97
CA GLU A 113 -11.15 -22.95 -3.06
C GLU A 113 -12.25 -23.91 -3.53
N LEU A 114 -13.46 -23.83 -2.95
CA LEU A 114 -14.61 -24.67 -3.34
C LEU A 114 -15.14 -24.39 -4.75
N TYR A 115 -14.85 -23.22 -5.33
CA TYR A 115 -15.42 -22.78 -6.61
C TYR A 115 -14.37 -22.66 -7.74
N ILE A 116 -13.09 -22.52 -7.42
CA ILE A 116 -11.98 -22.61 -8.38
C ILE A 116 -11.70 -24.05 -8.78
N ASP A 117 -12.01 -25.02 -7.91
CA ASP A 117 -11.91 -26.45 -8.24
C ASP A 117 -12.84 -26.77 -9.43
N GLY A 118 -12.29 -26.72 -10.66
CA GLY A 118 -13.01 -26.85 -11.93
C GLY A 118 -13.12 -25.58 -12.80
N ALA A 119 -12.57 -24.43 -12.39
CA ALA A 119 -12.56 -23.22 -13.22
C ALA A 119 -11.59 -23.36 -14.40
N SER A 120 -12.05 -23.08 -15.62
CA SER A 120 -11.21 -23.08 -16.82
C SER A 120 -10.78 -21.66 -17.22
N TRP A 121 -9.60 -21.53 -17.84
CA TRP A 121 -9.11 -20.26 -18.38
C TRP A 121 -10.12 -19.55 -19.28
N SER A 122 -10.93 -20.31 -20.04
CA SER A 122 -11.93 -19.77 -20.97
C SER A 122 -13.08 -19.03 -20.27
N ASN A 123 -13.42 -19.42 -19.04
CA ASN A 123 -14.59 -18.90 -18.33
C ASN A 123 -14.23 -18.03 -17.13
N LEU A 124 -12.93 -17.91 -16.79
CA LEU A 124 -12.42 -17.25 -15.60
C LEU A 124 -13.01 -15.85 -15.39
N LEU A 125 -12.91 -14.98 -16.40
CA LEU A 125 -13.34 -13.59 -16.28
C LEU A 125 -14.86 -13.47 -16.12
N GLN A 126 -15.64 -14.21 -16.92
CA GLN A 126 -17.10 -14.21 -16.82
C GLN A 126 -17.54 -14.75 -15.45
N HIS A 127 -16.92 -15.82 -14.99
CA HIS A 127 -17.22 -16.47 -13.72
C HIS A 127 -16.95 -15.53 -12.54
N CYS A 128 -15.77 -14.92 -12.47
CA CYS A 128 -15.42 -13.97 -11.42
C CYS A 128 -16.33 -12.73 -11.41
N MET A 129 -16.73 -12.23 -12.59
CA MET A 129 -17.62 -11.06 -12.71
C MET A 129 -19.04 -11.35 -12.23
N LEU A 130 -19.57 -12.55 -12.48
CA LEU A 130 -20.94 -12.92 -12.11
C LEU A 130 -21.07 -13.29 -10.63
N ILE A 131 -20.08 -14.00 -10.08
CA ILE A 131 -20.16 -14.58 -8.73
C ILE A 131 -19.61 -13.62 -7.67
N TYR A 132 -18.61 -12.81 -8.02
CA TYR A 132 -17.96 -11.88 -7.10
C TYR A 132 -18.02 -10.44 -7.61
N PRO A 133 -19.22 -9.87 -7.79
CA PRO A 133 -19.40 -8.54 -8.38
C PRO A 133 -18.74 -7.41 -7.56
N ASP A 134 -18.52 -7.63 -6.26
CA ASP A 134 -17.92 -6.62 -5.37
C ASP A 134 -16.40 -6.45 -5.56
N TYR A 135 -15.71 -7.44 -6.16
CA TYR A 135 -14.25 -7.44 -6.32
C TYR A 135 -13.75 -8.41 -7.41
N PRO A 136 -14.30 -8.33 -8.62
CA PRO A 136 -14.08 -9.33 -9.66
C PRO A 136 -12.60 -9.43 -10.08
N PHE A 137 -11.85 -8.32 -10.11
CA PHE A 137 -10.45 -8.35 -10.53
C PHE A 137 -9.53 -8.99 -9.50
N ALA A 138 -9.82 -8.83 -8.21
CA ALA A 138 -9.09 -9.57 -7.18
C ALA A 138 -9.23 -11.08 -7.42
N GLN A 139 -10.46 -11.54 -7.69
CA GLN A 139 -10.73 -12.96 -7.94
C GLN A 139 -10.12 -13.47 -9.23
N VAL A 140 -10.13 -12.68 -10.32
CA VAL A 140 -9.47 -13.08 -11.57
C VAL A 140 -7.98 -13.31 -11.36
N ILE A 141 -7.31 -12.41 -10.62
CA ILE A 141 -5.87 -12.55 -10.36
C ILE A 141 -5.60 -13.79 -9.52
N PHE A 142 -6.37 -14.00 -8.47
CA PHE A 142 -6.14 -15.13 -7.56
C PHE A 142 -6.45 -16.46 -8.21
N SER A 143 -7.55 -16.54 -8.95
CA SER A 143 -7.91 -17.72 -9.72
C SER A 143 -6.91 -17.99 -10.84
N GLY A 144 -6.43 -16.94 -11.51
CA GLY A 144 -5.35 -17.05 -12.49
C GLY A 144 -4.06 -17.60 -11.88
N TRP A 145 -3.66 -17.11 -10.72
CA TRP A 145 -2.47 -17.63 -10.02
C TRP A 145 -2.65 -19.05 -9.51
N TRP A 146 -3.85 -19.41 -9.05
CA TRP A 146 -4.18 -20.78 -8.68
C TRP A 146 -4.00 -21.72 -9.87
N LEU A 147 -4.59 -21.38 -11.02
CA LEU A 147 -4.48 -22.15 -12.25
C LEU A 147 -3.03 -22.26 -12.74
N ILE A 148 -2.25 -21.18 -12.64
CA ILE A 148 -0.81 -21.23 -12.93
C ILE A 148 -0.10 -22.19 -11.97
N GLY A 149 -0.39 -22.11 -10.68
CA GLY A 149 0.19 -22.96 -9.65
C GLY A 149 -0.08 -24.44 -9.90
N GLU A 150 -1.34 -24.78 -10.19
CA GLU A 150 -1.76 -26.14 -10.55
C GLU A 150 -1.04 -26.64 -11.81
N GLN A 151 -0.98 -25.82 -12.87
CA GLN A 151 -0.34 -26.17 -14.13
C GLN A 151 1.17 -26.41 -14.02
N ILE A 152 1.85 -25.68 -13.12
CA ILE A 152 3.29 -25.87 -12.89
C ILE A 152 3.59 -26.93 -11.82
N GLY A 153 2.58 -27.54 -11.20
CA GLY A 153 2.75 -28.60 -10.20
C GLY A 153 3.00 -28.13 -8.77
N VAL A 154 2.48 -26.96 -8.36
CA VAL A 154 2.49 -26.54 -6.95
C VAL A 154 1.47 -27.37 -6.18
N ASP A 155 1.91 -28.07 -5.13
CA ASP A 155 1.04 -28.81 -4.22
C ASP A 155 -0.03 -27.89 -3.60
N LEU A 156 -1.27 -28.39 -3.49
CA LEU A 156 -2.40 -27.69 -2.86
C LEU A 156 -2.08 -27.11 -1.47
N SER A 157 -1.31 -27.85 -0.66
CA SER A 157 -0.88 -27.41 0.67
C SER A 157 0.02 -26.16 0.65
N GLN A 158 0.62 -25.84 -0.50
CA GLN A 158 1.56 -24.75 -0.72
C GLN A 158 1.02 -23.65 -1.64
N VAL A 159 -0.15 -23.83 -2.26
CA VAL A 159 -0.76 -22.84 -3.16
C VAL A 159 -0.94 -21.50 -2.46
N ARG A 160 -1.34 -21.49 -1.18
CA ARG A 160 -1.45 -20.25 -0.38
C ARG A 160 -0.13 -19.48 -0.28
N PHE A 161 1.01 -20.17 -0.23
CA PHE A 161 2.32 -19.53 -0.20
C PHE A 161 2.72 -19.02 -1.59
N PHE A 162 2.47 -19.82 -2.64
CA PHE A 162 2.68 -19.42 -4.03
C PHE A 162 1.90 -18.14 -4.39
N LEU A 163 0.63 -18.06 -3.96
CA LEU A 163 -0.24 -16.89 -4.15
C LEU A 163 0.31 -15.60 -3.53
N ARG A 164 1.12 -15.68 -2.47
CA ARG A 164 1.74 -14.50 -1.82
C ARG A 164 2.95 -13.96 -2.58
N ILE A 165 3.59 -14.79 -3.42
CA ILE A 165 4.78 -14.38 -4.16
C ILE A 165 4.46 -13.21 -5.10
N GLN A 166 3.23 -13.12 -5.60
CA GLN A 166 2.80 -11.99 -6.44
C GLN A 166 2.89 -10.64 -5.71
N ASP A 167 2.74 -10.60 -4.39
CA ASP A 167 2.79 -9.35 -3.61
C ASP A 167 4.20 -8.76 -3.58
N LEU A 168 5.23 -9.59 -3.80
CA LEU A 168 6.62 -9.18 -4.01
C LEU A 168 6.83 -8.40 -5.31
N PHE A 169 5.87 -8.42 -6.24
CA PHE A 169 5.85 -7.50 -7.36
C PHE A 169 5.41 -6.10 -6.89
N PHE A 170 4.22 -5.98 -6.31
CA PHE A 170 3.58 -4.70 -6.05
C PHE A 170 4.29 -3.84 -4.99
N GLY A 171 4.77 -4.46 -3.90
CA GLY A 171 5.44 -3.74 -2.80
C GLY A 171 6.67 -2.95 -3.25
N PRO A 172 7.68 -3.59 -3.86
CA PRO A 172 8.87 -2.92 -4.37
C PRO A 172 8.57 -1.91 -5.51
N PHE A 173 7.50 -2.14 -6.27
CA PHE A 173 7.04 -1.19 -7.28
C PHE A 173 6.52 0.11 -6.68
N ILE A 174 5.76 0.06 -5.59
CA ILE A 174 5.30 1.26 -4.88
C ILE A 174 6.50 2.15 -4.51
N LEU A 175 7.57 1.54 -3.99
CA LEU A 175 8.79 2.27 -3.62
C LEU A 175 9.56 2.81 -4.84
N SER A 176 9.55 2.08 -5.94
CA SER A 176 10.13 2.53 -7.20
C SER A 176 9.40 3.74 -7.78
N ILE A 177 8.06 3.77 -7.70
CA ILE A 177 7.23 4.93 -8.07
C ILE A 177 7.55 6.14 -7.18
N ILE A 178 7.61 5.94 -5.87
CA ILE A 178 7.98 7.00 -4.91
C ILE A 178 9.38 7.54 -5.22
N ALA A 179 10.34 6.66 -5.48
CA ALA A 179 11.71 7.06 -5.83
C ALA A 179 11.77 7.88 -7.14
N LEU A 180 10.96 7.52 -8.14
CA LEU A 180 10.82 8.29 -9.38
C LEU A 180 10.26 9.68 -9.10
N TYR A 181 9.17 9.77 -8.33
CA TYR A 181 8.57 11.04 -7.92
C TYR A 181 9.56 11.94 -7.18
N LEU A 182 10.31 11.40 -6.22
CA LEU A 182 11.30 12.18 -5.47
C LEU A 182 12.43 12.68 -6.37
N ARG A 183 12.86 11.86 -7.33
CA ARG A 183 13.86 12.27 -8.33
C ARG A 183 13.37 13.44 -9.19
N GLU A 184 12.10 13.42 -9.62
CA GLU A 184 11.48 14.55 -10.36
C GLU A 184 11.39 15.84 -9.53
N ASN A 185 11.45 15.72 -8.20
CA ASN A 185 11.47 16.85 -7.27
C ASN A 185 12.90 17.19 -6.80
N ASN A 186 13.91 16.81 -7.57
CA ASN A 186 15.33 17.16 -7.36
C ASN A 186 15.95 16.66 -6.05
N PHE A 187 15.43 15.56 -5.49
CA PHE A 187 16.07 14.90 -4.35
C PHE A 187 17.33 14.16 -4.82
N ASP A 188 18.40 14.21 -4.00
CA ASP A 188 19.61 13.44 -4.28
C ASP A 188 19.39 11.93 -4.05
N LYS A 189 20.26 11.09 -4.61
CA LYS A 189 20.14 9.61 -4.53
C LYS A 189 20.16 9.10 -3.08
N VAL A 190 20.93 9.74 -2.20
CA VAL A 190 21.10 9.29 -0.81
C VAL A 190 19.84 9.60 0.00
N GLN A 191 19.26 10.78 -0.20
CA GLN A 191 17.99 11.20 0.38
C GLN A 191 16.86 10.30 -0.08
N ILE A 192 16.78 10.00 -1.39
CA ILE A 192 15.77 9.08 -1.93
C ILE A 192 15.89 7.71 -1.27
N LEU A 193 17.11 7.14 -1.19
CA LEU A 193 17.34 5.85 -0.55
C LEU A 193 16.91 5.86 0.92
N ARG A 194 17.30 6.89 1.69
CA ARG A 194 16.92 7.03 3.10
C ARG A 194 15.40 7.13 3.29
N LEU A 195 14.71 7.91 2.45
CA LEU A 195 13.26 8.05 2.49
C LEU A 195 12.55 6.76 2.08
N CYS A 196 13.05 6.05 1.07
CA CYS A 196 12.51 4.74 0.68
C CYS A 196 12.72 3.70 1.78
N LEU A 197 13.89 3.67 2.44
CA LEU A 197 14.13 2.80 3.61
C LEU A 197 13.19 3.14 4.76
N LEU A 198 12.99 4.42 5.04
CA LEU A 198 12.06 4.87 6.08
C LEU A 198 10.64 4.38 5.78
N PHE A 199 10.14 4.59 4.56
CA PHE A 199 8.78 4.19 4.22
C PHE A 199 8.63 2.67 4.08
N GLY A 200 9.57 2.03 3.39
CA GLY A 200 9.49 0.61 3.06
C GLY A 200 9.65 -0.32 4.25
N LEU A 201 10.38 0.09 5.29
CA LEU A 201 10.60 -0.73 6.50
C LEU A 201 9.66 -0.37 7.65
N PHE A 202 9.23 0.88 7.76
CA PHE A 202 8.47 1.38 8.92
C PHE A 202 7.03 1.77 8.61
N SER A 203 6.51 1.43 7.42
CA SER A 203 5.09 1.54 7.11
C SER A 203 4.41 0.17 7.04
N TYR A 204 3.08 0.20 6.99
CA TYR A 204 2.25 -0.99 6.77
C TYR A 204 2.57 -1.72 5.44
N LEU A 205 3.32 -1.08 4.53
CA LEU A 205 3.76 -1.69 3.27
C LEU A 205 4.55 -2.98 3.48
N LEU A 206 5.42 -3.04 4.49
CA LEU A 206 6.22 -4.25 4.78
C LEU A 206 5.30 -5.44 5.11
N ILE A 207 4.27 -5.21 5.91
CA ILE A 207 3.29 -6.24 6.31
C ILE A 207 2.44 -6.65 5.10
N THR A 208 1.88 -5.69 4.36
CA THR A 208 1.00 -5.99 3.22
C THR A 208 1.74 -6.62 2.04
N SER A 209 3.07 -6.51 1.99
CA SER A 209 3.87 -7.16 0.95
C SER A 209 4.11 -8.66 1.21
N VAL A 210 3.70 -9.16 2.37
CA VAL A 210 3.87 -10.59 2.76
C VAL A 210 2.57 -11.27 3.19
N ILE A 211 1.53 -10.47 3.45
CA ILE A 211 0.17 -10.95 3.70
C ILE A 211 -0.59 -10.89 2.38
N PHE A 212 -1.30 -11.97 2.07
CA PHE A 212 -2.14 -12.00 0.88
C PHE A 212 -3.30 -11.01 1.02
N SER A 213 -3.26 -9.92 0.25
CA SER A 213 -4.31 -8.92 0.27
C SER A 213 -4.46 -8.16 -1.05
N ARG A 214 -5.72 -8.01 -1.49
CA ARG A 214 -6.08 -7.07 -2.55
C ARG A 214 -5.74 -5.61 -2.22
N ASP A 215 -5.56 -5.27 -0.94
CA ASP A 215 -5.27 -3.90 -0.51
C ASP A 215 -3.91 -3.40 -1.02
N LEU A 216 -2.93 -4.29 -1.22
CA LEU A 216 -1.64 -3.94 -1.80
C LEU A 216 -1.77 -3.53 -3.27
N HIS A 217 -2.62 -4.23 -4.03
CA HIS A 217 -2.92 -3.93 -5.42
C HIS A 217 -3.58 -2.55 -5.54
N VAL A 218 -4.57 -2.28 -4.67
CA VAL A 218 -5.24 -0.99 -4.59
C VAL A 218 -4.24 0.13 -4.21
N ALA A 219 -3.36 -0.11 -3.24
CA ALA A 219 -2.31 0.84 -2.87
C ALA A 219 -1.32 1.10 -4.02
N PHE A 220 -0.97 0.09 -4.80
CA PHE A 220 -0.14 0.26 -6.00
C PHE A 220 -0.81 1.18 -7.04
N PHE A 221 -2.07 0.93 -7.38
CA PHE A 221 -2.80 1.79 -8.32
C PHE A 221 -3.01 3.21 -7.77
N TYR A 222 -3.28 3.36 -6.48
CA TYR A 222 -3.30 4.68 -5.82
C TYR A 222 -1.95 5.37 -5.88
N THR A 223 -0.85 4.66 -5.72
CA THR A 223 0.50 5.23 -5.85
C THR A 223 0.72 5.75 -7.27
N LEU A 224 0.25 5.04 -8.31
CA LEU A 224 0.26 5.53 -9.69
C LEU A 224 -0.65 6.74 -9.90
N LEU A 225 -1.87 6.73 -9.36
CA LEU A 225 -2.78 7.87 -9.38
C LEU A 225 -2.13 9.11 -8.76
N GLY A 226 -1.52 8.94 -7.58
CA GLY A 226 -0.77 9.97 -6.87
C GLY A 226 0.42 10.47 -7.66
N TYR A 227 1.24 9.58 -8.24
CA TYR A 227 2.37 9.94 -9.08
C TYR A 227 1.91 10.78 -10.28
N TYR A 228 0.93 10.33 -11.04
CA TYR A 228 0.43 11.06 -12.20
C TYR A 228 -0.21 12.40 -11.84
N SER A 229 -0.89 12.47 -10.70
CA SER A 229 -1.54 13.69 -10.24
C SER A 229 -0.54 14.71 -9.64
N LEU A 230 0.54 14.24 -8.99
CA LEU A 230 1.55 15.07 -8.33
C LEU A 230 2.79 15.38 -9.17
N SER A 231 3.10 14.56 -10.17
CA SER A 231 4.26 14.72 -11.05
C SER A 231 4.25 16.08 -11.75
N ASN A 232 5.43 16.68 -11.90
CA ASN A 232 5.62 17.93 -12.63
C ASN A 232 5.56 17.74 -14.15
N GLU A 233 5.73 16.49 -14.61
CA GLU A 233 5.74 16.17 -16.02
C GLU A 233 4.32 16.05 -16.60
N LYS A 234 4.13 16.56 -17.82
CA LYS A 234 2.88 16.38 -18.55
C LYS A 234 2.90 15.02 -19.25
N HIS A 235 2.06 14.13 -18.75
CA HIS A 235 1.92 12.78 -19.29
C HIS A 235 0.97 12.76 -20.51
N LYS A 236 1.39 12.10 -21.59
CA LYS A 236 0.49 11.83 -22.73
C LYS A 236 -0.67 10.92 -22.30
N PHE A 237 -1.85 11.19 -22.83
CA PHE A 237 -3.10 10.44 -22.56
C PHE A 237 -3.45 10.31 -21.07
N ILE A 238 -3.17 11.35 -20.28
CA ILE A 238 -3.31 11.30 -18.81
C ILE A 238 -4.74 10.96 -18.33
N TYR A 239 -5.78 11.46 -18.99
CA TYR A 239 -7.17 11.12 -18.61
C TYR A 239 -7.54 9.67 -18.95
N LEU A 240 -6.99 9.10 -20.03
CA LEU A 240 -7.15 7.69 -20.34
C LEU A 240 -6.44 6.84 -19.27
N LYS A 241 -5.23 7.24 -18.85
CA LYS A 241 -4.52 6.59 -17.74
C LYS A 241 -5.32 6.65 -16.44
N PHE A 242 -5.88 7.82 -16.09
CA PHE A 242 -6.76 7.95 -14.92
C PHE A 242 -8.00 7.06 -15.02
N PHE A 243 -8.66 7.04 -16.18
CA PHE A 243 -9.83 6.21 -16.41
C PHE A 243 -9.51 4.72 -16.21
N VAL A 244 -8.43 4.22 -16.83
CA VAL A 244 -7.99 2.83 -16.66
C VAL A 244 -7.65 2.52 -15.20
N LEU A 245 -6.93 3.40 -14.52
CA LEU A 245 -6.58 3.20 -13.10
C LEU A 245 -7.82 3.19 -12.19
N ILE A 246 -8.80 4.07 -12.44
CA ILE A 246 -10.06 4.10 -11.69
C ILE A 246 -10.83 2.79 -11.89
N LEU A 247 -10.93 2.29 -13.12
CA LEU A 247 -11.58 1.00 -13.41
C LEU A 247 -10.86 -0.16 -12.71
N LEU A 248 -9.52 -0.20 -12.76
CA LEU A 248 -8.74 -1.22 -12.07
C LEU A 248 -9.02 -1.17 -10.58
N VAL A 249 -8.87 -0.01 -9.93
CA VAL A 249 -9.16 0.15 -8.50
C VAL A 249 -10.59 -0.29 -8.19
N ALA A 250 -11.59 0.15 -8.95
CA ALA A 250 -12.99 -0.21 -8.73
C ALA A 250 -13.22 -1.73 -8.78
N GLY A 251 -12.56 -2.44 -9.71
CA GLY A 251 -12.69 -3.89 -9.82
C GLY A 251 -11.97 -4.69 -8.73
N PHE A 252 -11.02 -4.10 -8.00
CA PHE A 252 -10.50 -4.69 -6.76
C PHE A 252 -11.32 -4.30 -5.54
N ARG A 253 -11.77 -3.05 -5.50
CA ARG A 253 -12.49 -2.46 -4.38
C ARG A 253 -13.27 -1.23 -4.84
N ILE A 254 -14.58 -1.38 -4.94
CA ILE A 254 -15.45 -0.37 -5.54
C ILE A 254 -15.33 0.97 -4.82
N GLU A 255 -15.29 0.99 -3.49
CA GLU A 255 -15.29 2.22 -2.67
C GLU A 255 -14.04 3.08 -2.95
N ASN A 256 -12.91 2.42 -3.15
CA ASN A 256 -11.65 3.06 -3.53
C ASN A 256 -11.71 3.59 -4.97
N GLY A 257 -12.32 2.84 -5.88
CA GLY A 257 -12.49 3.26 -7.27
C GLY A 257 -13.28 4.56 -7.38
N LEU A 258 -14.32 4.68 -6.55
CA LEU A 258 -15.15 5.89 -6.47
C LEU A 258 -14.36 7.09 -5.98
N PHE A 259 -13.58 6.91 -4.92
CA PHE A 259 -12.78 8.01 -4.41
C PHE A 259 -11.65 8.41 -5.36
N ALA A 260 -11.15 7.49 -6.18
CA ALA A 260 -10.09 7.74 -7.15
C ALA A 260 -10.44 8.81 -8.20
N ILE A 261 -11.72 9.18 -8.36
CA ILE A 261 -12.19 10.28 -9.22
C ILE A 261 -11.62 11.63 -8.77
N CYS A 262 -11.25 11.78 -7.49
CA CYS A 262 -10.63 13.00 -6.98
C CYS A 262 -9.26 13.32 -7.63
N PHE A 263 -8.52 12.32 -8.13
CA PHE A 263 -7.19 12.53 -8.72
C PHE A 263 -7.20 13.19 -10.10
N PRO A 264 -8.03 12.79 -11.08
CA PRO A 264 -8.16 13.54 -12.32
C PRO A 264 -8.68 14.96 -12.07
N LEU A 265 -9.60 15.16 -11.11
CA LEU A 265 -10.05 16.49 -10.67
C LEU A 265 -8.91 17.35 -10.14
N TYR A 266 -8.09 16.78 -9.25
CA TYR A 266 -6.91 17.44 -8.71
C TYR A 266 -5.91 17.82 -9.81
N TYR A 267 -5.55 16.86 -10.67
CA TYR A 267 -4.60 17.07 -11.77
C TYR A 267 -5.10 18.17 -12.70
N TYR A 268 -6.40 18.13 -13.00
CA TYR A 268 -7.06 19.13 -13.80
C TYR A 268 -6.90 20.52 -13.19
N TYR A 269 -7.27 20.69 -11.92
CA TYR A 269 -7.16 21.97 -11.20
C TYR A 269 -5.72 22.49 -11.17
N ARG A 270 -4.75 21.61 -10.94
CA ARG A 270 -3.32 21.98 -10.87
C ARG A 270 -2.79 22.51 -12.20
N TYR A 271 -3.26 22.00 -13.33
CA TYR A 271 -2.66 22.27 -14.64
C TYR A 271 -3.54 23.08 -15.62
N ARG A 272 -4.86 23.23 -15.40
CA ARG A 272 -5.77 23.97 -16.29
C ARG A 272 -6.92 24.69 -15.56
N LYS A 273 -7.41 25.79 -16.16
CA LYS A 273 -8.72 26.41 -15.86
C LYS A 273 -9.83 25.61 -16.56
N PHE A 274 -10.92 25.28 -15.86
CA PHE A 274 -12.06 24.43 -16.28
C PHE A 274 -12.48 24.54 -17.77
N THR A 275 -12.58 23.38 -18.44
CA THR A 275 -12.93 23.17 -19.86
C THR A 275 -14.09 22.19 -19.96
N GLN A 276 -14.95 22.33 -20.97
CA GLN A 276 -16.16 21.52 -21.17
C GLN A 276 -15.91 20.00 -21.17
N LEU A 277 -14.80 19.54 -21.76
CA LEU A 277 -14.45 18.11 -21.81
C LEU A 277 -14.23 17.49 -20.42
N THR A 278 -13.74 18.30 -19.47
CA THR A 278 -13.49 17.88 -18.09
C THR A 278 -14.79 17.70 -17.33
N TYR A 279 -15.72 18.65 -17.48
CA TYR A 279 -17.06 18.51 -16.93
C TYR A 279 -17.74 17.26 -17.48
N LEU A 280 -17.59 17.00 -18.78
CA LEU A 280 -18.11 15.78 -19.40
C LEU A 280 -17.48 14.51 -18.79
N THR A 281 -16.17 14.50 -18.50
CA THR A 281 -15.51 13.32 -17.90
C THR A 281 -15.96 13.11 -16.46
N ILE A 282 -16.03 14.17 -15.66
CA ILE A 282 -16.48 14.13 -14.27
C ILE A 282 -17.95 13.68 -14.21
N PHE A 283 -18.78 14.26 -15.09
CA PHE A 283 -20.18 13.92 -15.22
C PHE A 283 -20.37 12.46 -15.64
N LEU A 284 -19.66 11.99 -16.67
CA LEU A 284 -19.73 10.59 -17.11
C LEU A 284 -19.33 9.62 -15.99
N VAL A 285 -18.26 9.91 -15.26
CA VAL A 285 -17.82 9.02 -14.17
C VAL A 285 -18.79 9.05 -12.98
N ALA A 286 -19.34 10.23 -12.64
CA ALA A 286 -20.37 10.36 -11.60
C ALA A 286 -21.71 9.71 -12.00
N VAL A 287 -22.11 9.81 -13.27
CA VAL A 287 -23.32 9.18 -13.82
C VAL A 287 -23.16 7.67 -13.89
N VAL A 288 -22.03 7.16 -14.38
CA VAL A 288 -21.73 5.72 -14.37
C VAL A 288 -21.76 5.17 -12.94
N PHE A 289 -21.27 5.92 -11.95
CA PHE A 289 -21.34 5.55 -10.54
C PHE A 289 -22.77 5.46 -9.98
N ILE A 290 -23.59 6.47 -10.24
CA ILE A 290 -24.99 6.49 -9.78
C ILE A 290 -25.76 5.36 -10.46
N LEU A 291 -25.55 5.16 -11.76
CA LEU A 291 -26.20 4.12 -12.54
C LEU A 291 -25.70 2.70 -12.22
N SER A 292 -24.47 2.54 -11.69
CA SER A 292 -23.94 1.23 -11.28
C SER A 292 -24.38 0.79 -9.89
N GLY A 293 -25.25 1.54 -9.19
CA GLY A 293 -25.73 1.19 -7.84
C GLY A 293 -24.69 1.36 -6.73
N GLY A 294 -23.58 2.07 -6.99
CA GLY A 294 -22.46 2.14 -6.04
C GLY A 294 -22.79 2.86 -4.72
N LEU A 295 -23.74 3.79 -4.71
CA LEU A 295 -24.20 4.44 -3.48
C LEU A 295 -24.96 3.45 -2.58
N THR A 296 -25.81 2.63 -3.16
CA THR A 296 -26.59 1.61 -2.44
C THR A 296 -25.67 0.54 -1.85
N LEU A 297 -24.67 0.07 -2.61
CA LEU A 297 -23.63 -0.84 -2.11
C LEU A 297 -22.87 -0.23 -0.92
N PHE A 298 -22.48 1.04 -1.02
CA PHE A 298 -21.75 1.72 0.05
C PHE A 298 -22.56 1.77 1.36
N LEU A 299 -23.86 2.09 1.28
CA LEU A 299 -24.74 2.12 2.45
C LEU A 299 -24.93 0.73 3.04
N ASN A 300 -25.19 -0.28 2.20
CA ASN A 300 -25.37 -1.66 2.64
C ASN A 300 -24.12 -2.23 3.35
N MET A 301 -22.91 -1.91 2.86
CA MET A 301 -21.67 -2.35 3.51
C MET A 301 -21.46 -1.70 4.88
N ARG A 302 -21.82 -0.42 5.03
CA ARG A 302 -21.75 0.27 6.32
C ARG A 302 -22.74 -0.36 7.31
N ASP A 303 -23.95 -0.63 6.87
CA ASP A 303 -25.01 -1.19 7.72
C ASP A 303 -24.65 -2.61 8.18
N ALA A 304 -24.18 -3.46 7.26
CA ALA A 304 -23.68 -4.80 7.59
C ALA A 304 -22.51 -4.78 8.59
N PHE A 305 -21.57 -3.85 8.45
CA PHE A 305 -20.46 -3.73 9.40
C PHE A 305 -20.93 -3.28 10.80
N ASN A 306 -21.84 -2.31 10.86
CA ASN A 306 -22.41 -1.83 12.13
C ASN A 306 -23.18 -2.93 12.85
N GLU A 307 -23.99 -3.72 12.14
CA GLU A 307 -24.71 -4.86 12.72
C GLU A 307 -23.75 -5.90 13.31
N HIS A 308 -22.65 -6.20 12.60
CA HIS A 308 -21.66 -7.16 13.09
C HIS A 308 -20.89 -6.64 14.32
N THR A 309 -20.49 -5.37 14.34
CA THR A 309 -19.67 -4.81 15.46
C THR A 309 -20.46 -4.48 16.71
N VAL A 310 -21.74 -4.12 16.59
CA VAL A 310 -22.65 -3.97 17.75
C VAL A 310 -22.84 -5.31 18.47
N SER A 311 -22.79 -6.43 17.75
CA SER A 311 -22.91 -7.77 18.34
C SER A 311 -21.69 -8.24 19.15
N LEU A 312 -20.53 -7.60 18.99
CA LEU A 312 -19.23 -8.05 19.54
C LEU A 312 -18.85 -7.44 20.91
N GLY A 313 -19.71 -6.62 21.53
CA GLY A 313 -19.56 -6.17 22.93
C GLY A 313 -19.12 -4.71 23.14
N ASP A 314 -18.55 -4.39 24.30
CA ASP A 314 -18.31 -3.01 24.77
C ASP A 314 -16.83 -2.60 24.60
N GLY A 315 -16.54 -1.67 23.67
CA GLY A 315 -15.17 -1.28 23.30
C GLY A 315 -15.04 0.16 22.82
N LEU A 316 -13.82 0.70 22.78
CA LEU A 316 -13.55 2.11 22.40
C LEU A 316 -14.11 2.44 21.00
N TYR A 317 -14.01 1.49 20.07
CA TYR A 317 -14.60 1.63 18.74
C TYR A 317 -16.13 1.79 18.80
N ASN A 318 -16.84 0.93 19.54
CA ASN A 318 -18.29 1.00 19.66
C ASN A 318 -18.75 2.31 20.33
N LYS A 319 -17.97 2.82 21.30
CA LYS A 319 -18.18 4.15 21.90
C LYS A 319 -17.97 5.31 20.94
N PHE A 320 -17.00 5.22 20.02
CA PHE A 320 -16.83 6.21 18.97
C PHE A 320 -17.93 6.10 17.91
N ASN A 321 -18.37 4.88 17.58
CA ASN A 321 -19.44 4.66 16.61
C ASN A 321 -20.80 5.16 17.10
N SER A 322 -21.05 5.12 18.42
CA SER A 322 -22.28 5.65 19.03
C SER A 322 -22.39 7.18 19.03
N LEU A 323 -21.33 7.91 18.66
CA LEU A 323 -21.38 9.36 18.57
C LEU A 323 -22.25 9.79 17.36
N PRO A 324 -22.94 10.94 17.42
CA PRO A 324 -23.68 11.44 16.28
C PRO A 324 -22.73 11.84 15.14
N PHE A 325 -23.21 11.77 13.90
CA PHE A 325 -22.50 12.35 12.76
C PHE A 325 -22.38 13.89 12.95
N PRO A 326 -21.22 14.52 12.69
CA PRO A 326 -19.98 13.98 12.11
C PRO A 326 -18.92 13.53 13.14
N LEU A 327 -19.23 13.50 14.43
CA LEU A 327 -18.25 13.17 15.47
C LEU A 327 -17.79 11.71 15.39
N ASN A 328 -18.69 10.76 15.13
CA ASN A 328 -18.31 9.36 14.94
C ASN A 328 -17.28 9.18 13.80
N MET A 329 -17.51 9.82 12.65
CA MET A 329 -16.59 9.84 11.52
C MET A 329 -15.20 10.31 11.94
N PHE A 330 -15.14 11.44 12.64
CA PHE A 330 -13.88 12.03 13.08
C PHE A 330 -13.11 11.10 14.05
N PHE A 331 -13.77 10.60 15.09
CA PHE A 331 -13.12 9.74 16.09
C PHE A 331 -12.76 8.36 15.53
N ASN A 332 -13.60 7.76 14.69
CA ASN A 332 -13.28 6.51 13.98
C ASN A 332 -12.09 6.70 13.03
N SER A 333 -11.96 7.87 12.40
CA SER A 333 -10.81 8.21 11.56
C SER A 333 -9.52 8.28 12.37
N ILE A 334 -9.56 8.97 13.52
CA ILE A 334 -8.41 9.03 14.43
C ILE A 334 -8.04 7.61 14.87
N TYR A 335 -9.01 6.82 15.32
CA TYR A 335 -8.83 5.45 15.75
C TYR A 335 -8.19 4.58 14.66
N SER A 336 -8.74 4.59 13.43
CA SER A 336 -8.19 3.86 12.29
C SER A 336 -6.77 4.33 11.93
N TYR A 337 -6.47 5.61 12.08
CA TYR A 337 -5.19 6.17 11.69
C TYR A 337 -4.07 5.92 12.71
N ILE A 338 -4.40 5.78 13.99
CA ILE A 338 -3.46 5.45 15.07
C ILE A 338 -3.38 3.95 15.36
N SER A 339 -4.32 3.15 14.84
CA SER A 339 -4.31 1.69 14.96
C SER A 339 -3.03 1.08 14.36
N PRO A 340 -2.51 -0.06 14.85
CA PRO A 340 -3.01 -0.81 15.99
C PRO A 340 -2.67 -0.10 17.30
N PHE A 341 -3.71 0.11 18.10
CA PHE A 341 -3.63 0.76 19.41
C PHE A 341 -4.47 -0.03 20.41
N PRO A 342 -3.95 -0.34 21.62
CA PRO A 342 -2.56 -0.15 22.06
C PRO A 342 -1.62 -1.22 21.49
N PHE A 343 -0.50 -0.80 20.90
CA PHE A 343 0.44 -1.73 20.27
C PHE A 343 1.10 -2.68 21.29
N ILE A 344 1.11 -2.32 22.57
CA ILE A 344 1.70 -3.10 23.66
C ILE A 344 1.00 -4.45 23.82
N GLN A 345 -0.30 -4.53 23.54
CA GLN A 345 -1.02 -5.80 23.54
C GLN A 345 -0.50 -6.75 22.45
N TYR A 346 -0.01 -6.21 21.33
CA TYR A 346 0.60 -6.99 20.26
C TYR A 346 2.05 -7.37 20.56
N ILE A 347 2.75 -6.62 21.41
CA ILE A 347 4.09 -7.00 21.92
C ILE A 347 3.96 -8.10 22.97
N ALA A 348 2.94 -8.00 23.82
CA ALA A 348 2.67 -8.96 24.89
C ALA A 348 2.09 -10.29 24.37
N ASP A 349 1.60 -10.34 23.13
CA ASP A 349 1.12 -11.57 22.50
C ASP A 349 2.32 -12.48 22.13
N PRO A 350 2.46 -13.65 22.79
CA PRO A 350 3.56 -14.58 22.52
C PRO A 350 3.55 -15.13 21.09
N ASN A 351 2.42 -15.04 20.37
CA ASN A 351 2.30 -15.47 18.97
C ASN A 351 2.67 -14.36 17.97
N ALA A 352 2.61 -13.09 18.36
CA ALA A 352 2.87 -11.96 17.46
C ALA A 352 4.35 -11.55 17.41
N GLY A 353 5.09 -11.71 18.51
CA GLY A 353 6.56 -11.62 18.59
C GLY A 353 7.20 -10.38 17.94
N LEU A 354 8.39 -10.55 17.35
CA LEU A 354 9.16 -9.51 16.63
C LEU A 354 8.47 -9.01 15.36
N PHE A 355 7.49 -9.75 14.83
CA PHE A 355 6.77 -9.39 13.61
C PHE A 355 5.74 -8.27 13.84
N ALA A 356 5.43 -7.96 15.10
CA ALA A 356 4.62 -6.81 15.49
C ALA A 356 5.38 -5.46 15.49
N ILE A 357 6.69 -5.42 15.21
CA ILE A 357 7.46 -4.15 15.26
C ILE A 357 6.94 -3.11 14.26
N THR A 358 6.54 -3.54 13.07
CA THR A 358 5.91 -2.68 12.06
C THR A 358 4.57 -2.10 12.51
N SER A 359 3.82 -2.85 13.33
CA SER A 359 2.59 -2.41 13.99
C SER A 359 2.84 -1.27 14.98
N ILE A 360 4.03 -1.18 15.58
CA ILE A 360 4.44 -0.12 16.51
C ILE A 360 4.87 1.14 15.75
N VAL A 361 5.68 0.99 14.70
CA VAL A 361 6.31 2.15 14.02
C VAL A 361 5.41 2.77 12.95
N SER A 362 4.51 2.00 12.33
CA SER A 362 3.64 2.51 11.27
C SER A 362 2.68 3.63 11.72
N PRO A 363 2.04 3.59 12.90
CA PRO A 363 1.28 4.72 13.43
C PRO A 363 2.14 5.98 13.61
N PHE A 364 3.37 5.83 14.11
CA PHE A 364 4.30 6.95 14.30
C PHE A 364 4.61 7.67 12.99
N LEU A 365 5.01 6.92 11.97
CA LEU A 365 5.33 7.49 10.67
C LEU A 365 4.12 8.24 10.09
N ARG A 366 2.92 7.67 10.22
CA ARG A 366 1.66 8.28 9.76
C ARG A 366 1.31 9.58 10.46
N VAL A 367 1.47 9.65 11.79
CA VAL A 367 1.26 10.88 12.55
C VAL A 367 2.26 11.96 12.14
N VAL A 368 3.54 11.60 12.00
CA VAL A 368 4.59 12.54 11.54
C VAL A 368 4.26 13.11 10.15
N MET A 369 3.83 12.25 9.21
CA MET A 369 3.44 12.68 7.87
C MET A 369 2.29 13.69 7.90
N LEU A 370 1.22 13.38 8.63
CA LEU A 370 0.02 14.23 8.71
C LEU A 370 0.32 15.57 9.36
N LEU A 371 1.03 15.57 10.50
CA LEU A 371 1.42 16.80 11.20
C LEU A 371 2.32 17.69 10.34
N THR A 372 3.26 17.10 9.60
CA THR A 372 4.14 17.85 8.70
C THR A 372 3.35 18.59 7.63
N VAL A 373 2.43 17.91 6.94
CA VAL A 373 1.63 18.53 5.88
C VAL A 373 0.69 19.60 6.47
N ALA A 374 0.06 19.32 7.61
CA ALA A 374 -0.81 20.29 8.29
C ALA A 374 -0.07 21.57 8.73
N ILE A 375 1.11 21.43 9.34
CA ILE A 375 1.93 22.57 9.79
C ILE A 375 2.46 23.35 8.59
N PHE A 376 2.86 22.68 7.51
CA PHE A 376 3.26 23.36 6.28
C PHE A 376 2.12 24.23 5.74
N ILE A 377 0.92 23.68 5.63
CA ILE A 377 -0.29 24.40 5.17
C ILE A 377 -0.58 25.62 6.05
N LYS A 378 -0.50 25.46 7.37
CA LYS A 378 -0.76 26.54 8.33
C LYS A 378 0.24 27.70 8.18
N ARG A 379 1.51 27.42 7.89
CA ARG A 379 2.56 28.44 7.77
C ARG A 379 2.59 29.11 6.41
N ASN A 380 2.41 28.34 5.34
CA ASN A 380 2.55 28.81 3.97
C ASN A 380 1.18 29.03 3.35
N HIS A 381 0.42 30.01 3.86
CA HIS A 381 -0.97 30.32 3.50
C HIS A 381 -1.34 30.30 2.00
N THR A 382 -0.36 30.29 1.09
CA THR A 382 -0.46 30.42 -0.36
C THR A 382 -0.56 29.10 -1.16
N ASP A 383 -0.16 27.93 -0.64
CA ASP A 383 -0.08 26.69 -1.44
C ASP A 383 -1.44 25.93 -1.49
N PHE A 384 -2.38 26.40 -2.32
CA PHE A 384 -3.71 25.81 -2.46
C PHE A 384 -3.68 24.38 -3.01
N THR A 385 -2.76 24.05 -3.93
CA THR A 385 -2.69 22.69 -4.48
C THR A 385 -2.28 21.68 -3.40
N THR A 386 -1.38 22.05 -2.49
CA THR A 386 -1.08 21.20 -1.33
C THR A 386 -2.28 21.10 -0.38
N LYS A 387 -3.02 22.20 -0.14
CA LYS A 387 -4.26 22.16 0.65
C LYS A 387 -5.30 21.24 0.04
N LEU A 388 -5.51 21.30 -1.27
CA LEU A 388 -6.48 20.47 -1.99
C LEU A 388 -6.10 18.99 -1.91
N MET A 389 -4.83 18.64 -2.16
CA MET A 389 -4.39 17.24 -2.02
C MET A 389 -4.53 16.75 -0.58
N PHE A 390 -4.17 17.58 0.39
CA PHE A 390 -4.34 17.24 1.81
C PHE A 390 -5.82 17.05 2.18
N ALA A 391 -6.71 17.89 1.66
CA ALA A 391 -8.15 17.72 1.83
C ALA A 391 -8.65 16.40 1.22
N ILE A 392 -8.22 16.06 0.00
CA ILE A 392 -8.52 14.76 -0.63
C ILE A 392 -8.05 13.60 0.27
N ILE A 393 -6.85 13.68 0.83
CA ILE A 393 -6.32 12.65 1.73
C ILE A 393 -7.16 12.52 3.01
N ILE A 394 -7.52 13.64 3.65
CA ILE A 394 -8.32 13.62 4.88
C ILE A 394 -9.72 13.09 4.61
N VAL A 395 -10.40 13.55 3.54
CA VAL A 395 -11.73 13.06 3.19
C VAL A 395 -11.68 11.56 2.87
N TYR A 396 -10.65 11.07 2.18
CA TYR A 396 -10.48 9.63 1.94
C TYR A 396 -10.41 8.84 3.25
N ILE A 397 -9.54 9.27 4.18
CA ILE A 397 -9.37 8.59 5.48
C ILE A 397 -10.70 8.56 6.21
N CYS A 398 -11.43 9.68 6.24
CA CYS A 398 -12.71 9.75 6.92
C CYS A 398 -13.79 8.90 6.25
N SER A 399 -13.88 8.90 4.92
CA SER A 399 -14.84 8.07 4.17
C SER A 399 -14.58 6.58 4.36
N CYS A 400 -13.32 6.13 4.33
CA CYS A 400 -12.99 4.73 4.59
C CYS A 400 -13.30 4.34 6.04
N SER A 401 -12.98 5.21 6.99
CA SER A 401 -13.19 4.94 8.42
C SER A 401 -14.66 4.96 8.84
N LEU A 402 -15.54 5.57 8.03
CA LEU A 402 -17.00 5.48 8.19
C LEU A 402 -17.56 4.10 7.88
N ILE A 403 -16.98 3.41 6.88
CA ILE A 403 -17.44 2.07 6.49
C ILE A 403 -16.90 1.05 7.50
N GLU A 404 -15.60 1.13 7.76
CA GLU A 404 -14.90 0.25 8.69
C GLU A 404 -13.57 0.93 9.06
N PRO A 405 -13.31 1.24 10.34
CA PRO A 405 -12.06 1.86 10.77
C PRO A 405 -10.93 0.82 10.83
N ASN A 406 -10.53 0.39 9.64
CA ASN A 406 -9.48 -0.58 9.43
C ASN A 406 -8.32 0.06 8.66
N LEU A 407 -7.13 -0.14 9.20
CA LEU A 407 -5.86 0.28 8.63
C LEU A 407 -5.70 -0.09 7.16
N ARG A 408 -6.16 -1.29 6.81
CA ARG A 408 -6.13 -1.84 5.46
C ARG A 408 -6.79 -0.93 4.44
N ARG A 409 -7.94 -0.35 4.77
CA ARG A 409 -8.69 0.53 3.86
C ARG A 409 -8.00 1.89 3.71
N THR A 410 -7.49 2.43 4.81
CA THR A 410 -6.79 3.73 4.79
C THR A 410 -5.40 3.64 4.15
N PHE A 411 -4.79 2.45 4.09
CA PHE A 411 -3.43 2.26 3.59
C PHE A 411 -3.22 2.73 2.14
N ALA A 412 -4.22 2.62 1.28
CA ALA A 412 -4.09 2.97 -0.14
C ALA A 412 -3.66 4.43 -0.37
N ILE A 413 -4.06 5.38 0.50
CA ILE A 413 -3.69 6.79 0.37
C ILE A 413 -2.30 7.11 0.96
N VAL A 414 -1.77 6.23 1.81
CA VAL A 414 -0.55 6.48 2.59
C VAL A 414 0.69 6.73 1.72
N PRO A 415 0.93 5.99 0.61
CA PRO A 415 2.01 6.32 -0.32
C PRO A 415 1.92 7.73 -0.89
N ILE A 416 0.70 8.22 -1.17
CA ILE A 416 0.47 9.57 -1.69
C ILE A 416 0.75 10.62 -0.63
N LEU A 417 0.27 10.39 0.60
CA LEU A 417 0.60 11.24 1.74
C LEU A 417 2.12 11.30 1.95
N PHE A 418 2.83 10.18 1.81
CA PHE A 418 4.29 10.14 1.91
C PHE A 418 4.98 10.97 0.83
N MET A 419 4.52 10.88 -0.43
CA MET A 419 5.02 11.73 -1.52
C MET A 419 4.85 13.22 -1.21
N VAL A 420 3.67 13.64 -0.74
CA VAL A 420 3.44 15.03 -0.33
C VAL A 420 4.32 15.40 0.85
N PHE A 421 4.36 14.57 1.89
CA PHE A 421 5.20 14.74 3.07
C PHE A 421 6.66 15.01 2.69
N CYS A 422 7.27 14.19 1.84
CA CYS A 422 8.67 14.35 1.46
C CYS A 422 8.95 15.73 0.85
N THR A 423 8.10 16.20 -0.08
CA THR A 423 8.30 17.51 -0.71
C THR A 423 8.13 18.69 0.24
N LYS A 424 7.34 18.53 1.32
CA LYS A 424 7.05 19.61 2.28
C LYS A 424 7.96 19.59 3.49
N PHE A 425 8.42 18.41 3.92
CA PHE A 425 9.24 18.23 5.10
C PHE A 425 10.54 19.05 5.03
N TYR A 426 11.25 18.99 3.90
CA TYR A 426 12.53 19.69 3.74
C TYR A 426 12.40 21.20 3.53
N LEU A 427 11.19 21.71 3.25
CA LEU A 427 10.91 23.15 3.22
C LEU A 427 10.73 23.74 4.63
N LEU A 428 10.51 22.90 5.65
CA LEU A 428 10.41 23.34 7.04
C LEU A 428 11.80 23.47 7.68
N ASN A 429 11.98 24.51 8.50
CA ASN A 429 13.22 24.69 9.23
C ASN A 429 13.48 23.52 10.22
N ARG A 430 14.75 23.30 10.59
CA ARG A 430 15.17 22.18 11.46
C ARG A 430 14.43 22.14 12.79
N ILE A 431 14.20 23.30 13.41
CA ILE A 431 13.51 23.42 14.70
C ILE A 431 12.07 22.89 14.59
N THR A 432 11.34 23.29 13.54
CA THR A 432 9.95 22.86 13.33
C THR A 432 9.87 21.37 13.06
N ARG A 433 10.78 20.82 12.25
CA ARG A 433 10.86 19.38 12.01
C ARG A 433 11.07 18.60 13.31
N ASN A 434 12.01 19.04 14.15
CA ASN A 434 12.26 18.42 15.44
C ASN A 434 11.05 18.52 16.37
N ASN A 435 10.34 19.66 16.36
CA ASN A 435 9.13 19.83 17.16
C ASN A 435 8.00 18.90 16.69
N ILE A 436 7.81 18.72 15.38
CA ILE A 436 6.85 17.75 14.83
C ILE A 436 7.15 16.34 15.32
N ILE A 437 8.42 15.93 15.23
CA ILE A 437 8.86 14.61 15.70
C ILE A 437 8.60 14.47 17.21
N LYS A 438 8.97 15.46 18.01
CA LYS A 438 8.71 15.46 19.46
C LYS A 438 7.22 15.36 19.79
N ILE A 439 6.37 16.11 19.09
CA ILE A 439 4.91 16.06 19.28
C ILE A 439 4.40 14.67 18.92
N ALA A 440 4.80 14.11 17.78
CA ALA A 440 4.36 12.77 17.37
C ALA A 440 4.78 11.69 18.38
N VAL A 441 6.02 11.75 18.89
CA VAL A 441 6.50 10.85 19.95
C VAL A 441 5.68 11.03 21.23
N ALA A 442 5.48 12.27 21.68
CA ALA A 442 4.73 12.57 22.90
C ALA A 442 3.27 12.12 22.80
N SER A 443 2.61 12.38 21.65
CA SER A 443 1.23 11.93 21.40
C SER A 443 1.13 10.41 21.49
N LEU A 444 2.05 9.66 20.89
CA LEU A 444 2.02 8.21 20.94
C LEU A 444 2.33 7.66 22.33
N LEU A 445 3.28 8.25 23.06
CA LEU A 445 3.56 7.86 24.44
C LEU A 445 2.34 8.10 25.33
N LEU A 446 1.72 9.28 25.24
CA LEU A 446 0.52 9.62 26.00
C LEU A 446 -0.66 8.70 25.68
N ILE A 447 -0.82 8.35 24.41
CA ILE A 447 -1.88 7.45 23.97
C ILE A 447 -1.63 6.02 24.50
N ASN A 448 -0.38 5.54 24.54
CA ASN A 448 -0.07 4.17 24.98
C ASN A 448 0.15 3.98 26.49
N LEU A 449 0.52 5.03 27.24
CA LEU A 449 0.75 4.98 28.69
C LEU A 449 -0.41 4.34 29.49
N PRO A 450 -1.69 4.69 29.24
CA PRO A 450 -2.82 4.08 29.95
C PRO A 450 -2.93 2.58 29.69
N ALA A 451 -2.60 2.13 28.48
CA ALA A 451 -2.63 0.71 28.12
C ALA A 451 -1.45 -0.06 28.73
N THR A 452 -0.25 0.54 28.80
CA THR A 452 0.90 -0.06 29.49
C THR A 452 0.60 -0.31 30.96
N VAL A 453 -0.01 0.67 31.63
CA VAL A 453 -0.40 0.56 33.04
C VAL A 453 -1.45 -0.53 33.24
N PHE A 454 -2.42 -0.65 32.33
CA PHE A 454 -3.46 -1.69 32.42
C PHE A 454 -2.92 -3.11 32.18
N VAL A 455 -1.90 -3.26 31.31
CA VAL A 455 -1.24 -4.54 31.06
C VAL A 455 -0.31 -4.94 32.22
N LEU A 456 0.35 -3.98 32.87
CA LEU A 456 1.26 -4.25 34.00
C LEU A 456 0.54 -4.52 35.33
N ILE A 457 -0.74 -4.16 35.46
CA ILE A 457 -1.55 -4.37 36.67
C ILE A 457 -2.30 -5.72 36.64
N LYS A 458 -2.39 -6.36 35.46
CA LYS A 458 -2.83 -7.75 35.31
C LYS A 458 -1.63 -8.69 35.37
#